data_AF-A0A0F9FDY7-F1
#
_entry.id   AF-A0A0F9FDY7-F1
#
_cell.length_a   1.000
_cell.length_b   1.000
_cell.length_c   1.000
_cell.angle_alpha   90.00
_cell.angle_beta   90.00
_cell.angle_gamma   90.00
#
_symmetry.space_group_name_H-M   'P 1'
#
loop_
_entity.id
_entity.type
_entity.pdbx_description
1 polymer ?
#
loop_
_entity_poly.entity_id
_entity_poly.type
_entity_poly.pdbx_seq_one_letter_code
_entity_poly.pdbx_strand_id
1 'polypeptide(L)' 'MTPPRTRSSAEPAFRTRGVTKTYGSGDIAVQALRGIDLDLYEGEIAALLRY' A
#
# COMPACT_ATOMS: atom_id res chain seq x y z
N MET A 1 -28.10 21.26 2.94
CA MET A 1 -28.18 19.78 2.80
C MET A 1 -26.79 19.28 2.50
N THR A 2 -26.04 18.88 3.53
CA THR A 2 -24.68 18.33 3.38
C THR A 2 -24.82 16.91 2.81
N PRO A 3 -24.06 16.53 1.77
CA PRO A 3 -24.16 15.18 1.22
C PRO A 3 -23.77 14.14 2.29
N PRO A 4 -24.40 12.96 2.29
CA PRO A 4 -23.98 11.87 3.18
C PRO A 4 -22.55 11.50 2.79
N ARG A 5 -21.59 11.68 3.71
CA ARG A 5 -20.21 11.24 3.51
C ARG A 5 -20.28 9.72 3.36
N THR A 6 -20.10 9.22 2.14
CA THR A 6 -19.89 7.82 1.80
C THR A 6 -18.87 7.23 2.77
N ARG A 7 -19.30 6.37 3.71
CA ARG A 7 -18.49 5.59 4.67
C ARG A 7 -17.07 6.14 4.93
N SER A 8 -17.00 7.36 5.47
CA SER A 8 -15.75 7.96 5.96
C SER A 8 -15.83 8.04 7.47
N SER A 9 -15.67 6.90 8.16
CA SER A 9 -15.59 6.89 9.64
C SER A 9 -14.45 6.06 10.21
N ALA A 10 -13.76 5.25 9.40
CA ALA A 10 -12.49 4.66 9.80
C ALA A 10 -11.42 5.25 8.87
N GLU A 11 -10.57 6.13 9.40
CA GLU A 11 -9.34 6.48 8.69
C GLU A 11 -8.48 5.21 8.59
N PRO A 12 -7.82 4.94 7.46
CA PRO A 12 -6.92 3.81 7.38
C PRO A 12 -5.81 3.99 8.41
N ALA A 13 -5.55 2.94 9.19
CA ALA A 13 -4.48 2.92 10.17
C ALA A 13 -3.11 3.08 9.49
N PHE A 14 -2.96 2.55 8.28
CA PHE A 14 -1.78 2.76 7.44
C PHE A 14 -2.17 3.09 6.01
N ARG A 15 -1.54 4.14 5.46
CA ARG A 15 -1.70 4.57 4.08
C ARG A 15 -0.33 4.66 3.41
N THR A 16 -0.16 3.97 2.31
CA THR A 16 1.06 4.03 1.49
C THR A 16 0.71 4.30 0.04
N ARG A 17 1.55 5.07 -0.65
CA ARG A 17 1.38 5.42 -2.05
C ARG A 17 2.72 5.30 -2.78
N GLY A 18 2.71 4.73 -3.97
CA GLY A 18 3.88 4.58 -4.84
C GLY A 18 5.01 3.75 -4.23
N VAL A 19 4.70 2.80 -3.35
CA VAL A 19 5.72 2.01 -2.67
C VAL A 19 6.51 1.20 -3.68
N THR A 20 7.80 1.49 -3.77
CA THR A 20 8.76 0.74 -4.58
C THR A 20 9.76 0.06 -3.66
N LYS A 21 10.25 -1.11 -4.09
CA LYS A 21 11.32 -1.81 -3.40
C LYS A 21 12.14 -2.55 -4.43
N THR A 22 13.43 -2.25 -4.43
CA THR A 22 14.43 -2.97 -5.21
C THR A 22 15.35 -3.69 -4.24
N TYR A 23 15.62 -4.96 -4.51
CA TYR A 23 16.61 -5.75 -3.79
C TYR A 23 17.85 -5.94 -4.66
N GLY A 24 19.03 -6.00 -4.03
CA GLY A 24 20.30 -6.03 -4.75
C GLY A 24 20.73 -4.65 -5.25
N SER A 25 21.84 -4.62 -6.00
CA SER A 25 22.39 -3.41 -6.61
C SER A 25 23.15 -3.79 -7.89
N GLY A 26 23.36 -2.81 -8.77
CA GLY A 26 24.01 -3.04 -10.06
C GLY A 26 23.24 -4.01 -10.95
N ASP A 27 23.95 -4.90 -11.63
CA ASP A 27 23.39 -5.80 -12.64
C ASP A 27 22.44 -6.86 -12.08
N ILE A 28 22.40 -7.04 -10.76
CA ILE A 28 21.53 -8.01 -10.07
C ILE A 28 20.35 -7.34 -9.35
N ALA A 29 20.05 -6.08 -9.66
CA ALA A 29 18.93 -5.37 -9.07
C ALA A 29 17.58 -5.98 -9.49
N VAL A 30 16.75 -6.34 -8.52
CA VAL A 30 15.41 -6.90 -8.74
C VAL A 30 14.36 -6.00 -8.13
N GLN A 31 13.40 -5.55 -8.95
CA GLN A 31 12.27 -4.76 -8.50
C GLN A 31 11.19 -5.67 -7.88
N ALA A 32 11.15 -5.75 -6.55
CA ALA A 32 10.16 -6.53 -5.83
C ALA A 32 8.80 -5.83 -5.72
N LEU A 33 8.79 -4.49 -5.58
CA LEU A 33 7.55 -3.70 -5.60
C LEU A 33 7.64 -2.64 -6.69
N ARG A 34 6.58 -2.57 -7.49
CA ARG A 34 6.48 -1.70 -8.67
C ARG A 34 5.50 -0.53 -8.46
N GLY A 35 5.71 0.25 -7.40
CA GLY A 35 4.91 1.46 -7.16
C GLY A 35 3.50 1.14 -6.72
N ILE A 36 3.37 0.42 -5.60
CA ILE A 36 2.09 -0.07 -5.10
C ILE A 36 1.46 0.95 -4.14
N ASP A 37 0.16 1.16 -4.29
CA ASP A 37 -0.68 1.91 -3.35
C ASP A 37 -1.43 0.95 -2.44
N LEU A 38 -1.43 1.21 -1.13
CA LEU A 38 -2.14 0.38 -0.14
C LEU A 38 -2.78 1.24 0.93
N ASP A 39 -4.01 0.92 1.30
CA ASP A 39 -4.69 1.40 2.50
C ASP A 39 -5.00 0.18 3.37
N LEU A 40 -4.58 0.23 4.64
CA LEU A 40 -4.76 -0.81 5.65
C LEU A 40 -5.58 -0.23 6.78
N TYR A 41 -6.73 -0.85 7.06
CA TYR A 41 -7.63 -0.46 8.15
C TYR A 41 -7.34 -1.29 9.40
N GLU A 42 -7.91 -0.88 10.52
CA GLU A 42 -7.72 -1.58 11.80
C GLU A 42 -8.18 -3.04 11.71
N GLY A 43 -7.34 -3.98 12.18
CA GLY A 43 -7.60 -5.42 12.13
C GLY A 43 -7.27 -6.10 10.79
N GLU A 44 -6.81 -5.35 9.79
CA GLU A 44 -6.39 -5.90 8.50
C GLU A 44 -4.89 -6.25 8.47
N ILE A 45 -4.55 -7.29 7.71
CA ILE A 45 -3.16 -7.70 7.46
C ILE A 45 -2.97 -7.83 5.95
N ALA A 46 -1.93 -7.16 5.42
CA ALA A 46 -1.54 -7.29 4.02
C ALA A 46 -0.17 -7.97 3.92
N ALA A 47 -0.04 -8.95 3.02
CA ALA A 47 1.22 -9.62 2.70
C ALA A 47 1.65 -9.27 1.28
N LEU A 48 2.91 -8.88 1.12
CA LEU A 48 3.51 -8.65 -0.19
C LEU A 48 4.19 -9.95 -0.64
N LEU A 49 3.61 -10.58 -1.66
CA LEU A 49 4.11 -11.82 -2.23
C LEU A 49 4.85 -11.53 -3.53
N ARG A 50 5.99 -12.19 -3.71
CA ARG A 50 6.75 -12.21 -4.97
C ARG A 50 6.35 -13.49 -5.73
N TYR A 51 5.86 -13.35 -6.95
CA TYR A 51 5.78 -14.48 -7.89
C TYR A 51 7.12 -14.68 -8.61
#